data_AF-A0A1A8CXA0-F1
#
_entry.id   AF-A0A1A8CXA0-F1
#
_cell.length_a   1.000
_cell.length_b   1.000
_cell.length_c   1.000
_cell.angle_alpha   90.00
_cell.angle_beta   90.00
_cell.angle_gamma   90.00
#
_symmetry.space_group_name_H-M   'P 1'
#
loop_
_entity.id
_entity.type
_entity.pdbx_description
1 polymer ?
#
loop_
_entity_poly.entity_id
_entity_poly.type
_entity_poly.pdbx_seq_one_letter_code
_entity_poly.pdbx_strand_id
1 'polypeptide(L)'
;SVADGIVPMPVGGLAFGVMSTPGACADLLRLEVSQAVLPREPDAVCVMAPSNNLTTSRTVEEAGDAFERYLLAVLSRWPKVFCTSMIPRLVGSWERQDLFQQEYHRRSA
;
A
#
# COMPACT_ATOMS: atom_id res chain seq x y z
N SER A 1 1.18 9.64 -8.71
CA SER A 1 0.17 10.64 -9.14
C SER A 1 -1.21 10.05 -8.88
N VAL A 2 -2.23 10.87 -8.59
CA VAL A 2 -3.59 10.34 -8.41
C VAL A 2 -4.19 10.04 -9.79
N ALA A 3 -4.51 8.77 -10.05
CA ALA A 3 -5.23 8.33 -11.23
C ALA A 3 -6.62 9.00 -11.26
N ASP A 4 -6.97 9.61 -12.39
CA ASP A 4 -8.24 10.31 -12.63
C ASP A 4 -8.58 11.45 -11.64
N GLY A 5 -7.61 11.90 -10.83
CA GLY A 5 -7.81 12.91 -9.82
C GLY A 5 -8.64 12.44 -8.61
N ILE A 6 -9.16 13.39 -7.84
CA ILE A 6 -10.04 13.09 -6.68
C ILE A 6 -11.49 13.21 -7.13
N VAL A 7 -12.19 12.09 -7.16
CA VAL A 7 -13.53 11.95 -7.72
C VAL A 7 -14.58 11.99 -6.59
N PRO A 8 -15.55 12.91 -6.63
CA PRO A 8 -16.64 12.94 -5.66
C PRO A 8 -17.62 11.78 -5.90
N MET A 9 -18.09 11.17 -4.82
CA MET A 9 -19.14 10.15 -4.89
C MET A 9 -20.51 10.81 -5.10
N PRO A 10 -21.43 10.18 -5.85
CA PRO A 10 -22.75 10.73 -6.12
C PRO A 10 -23.60 10.96 -4.84
N VAL A 11 -23.34 10.20 -3.78
CA VAL A 11 -24.08 10.25 -2.51
C VAL A 11 -23.09 10.14 -1.35
N GLY A 12 -23.37 10.81 -0.23
CA GLY A 12 -22.63 10.64 1.03
C GLY A 12 -21.45 11.60 1.26
N GLY A 13 -21.22 12.55 0.35
CA GLY A 13 -20.23 13.63 0.56
C GLY A 13 -18.77 13.18 0.58
N LEU A 14 -18.49 11.93 0.18
CA LEU A 14 -17.13 11.39 0.10
C LEU A 14 -16.52 11.70 -1.25
N ALA A 15 -15.19 11.77 -1.29
CA ALA A 15 -14.43 11.82 -2.53
C ALA A 15 -13.21 10.90 -2.41
N PHE A 16 -12.86 10.21 -3.48
CA PHE A 16 -11.77 9.23 -3.50
C PHE A 16 -10.76 9.59 -4.57
N GLY A 17 -9.49 9.43 -4.24
CA GLY A 17 -8.40 9.40 -5.20
C GLY A 17 -7.69 8.07 -5.11
N VAL A 18 -7.27 7.53 -6.25
CA VAL A 18 -6.46 6.31 -6.30
C VAL A 18 -5.05 6.68 -6.72
N MET A 19 -4.06 6.29 -5.92
CA MET A 19 -2.66 6.38 -6.32
C MET A 19 -2.11 4.97 -6.40
N SER A 20 -1.67 4.57 -7.59
CA SER A 20 -1.18 3.23 -7.84
C SER A 20 -0.09 3.26 -8.89
N THR A 21 1.03 2.59 -8.61
CA THR A 21 2.05 2.29 -9.61
C THR A 21 1.99 0.79 -9.96
N PRO A 22 1.56 0.42 -11.18
CA PRO A 22 1.56 -0.98 -11.61
C PRO A 22 2.94 -1.62 -11.45
N GLY A 23 2.99 -2.83 -10.88
CA GLY A 23 4.24 -3.56 -10.66
C GLY A 23 5.11 -3.06 -9.48
N ALA A 24 4.71 -1.99 -8.78
CA ALA A 24 5.49 -1.46 -7.66
C ALA A 24 5.47 -2.39 -6.44
N CYS A 25 6.66 -2.60 -5.85
CA CYS A 25 6.84 -3.15 -4.52
C CYS A 25 6.83 -2.04 -3.45
N ALA A 26 6.90 -2.43 -2.17
CA ALA A 26 6.89 -1.50 -1.03
C ALA A 26 7.90 -0.34 -1.16
N ASP A 27 9.14 -0.60 -1.57
CA ASP A 27 10.16 0.43 -1.69
C ASP A 27 9.85 1.47 -2.77
N LEU A 28 9.26 1.05 -3.89
CA LEU A 28 8.84 1.95 -4.95
C LEU A 28 7.63 2.78 -4.52
N LEU A 29 6.65 2.15 -3.86
CA LEU A 29 5.48 2.84 -3.31
C LEU A 29 5.87 3.85 -2.23
N ARG A 30 6.89 3.55 -1.42
CA ARG A 30 7.47 4.48 -0.45
C ARG A 30 8.01 5.73 -1.13
N LEU A 31 8.72 5.59 -2.24
CA LEU A 31 9.21 6.73 -3.01
C LEU A 31 8.05 7.52 -3.62
N GLU A 32 7.06 6.85 -4.20
CA GLU A 32 5.87 7.50 -4.76
C GLU A 32 5.15 8.34 -3.69
N VAL A 33 4.89 7.77 -2.51
CA VAL A 33 4.24 8.49 -1.41
C VAL A 33 5.11 9.63 -0.89
N SER A 34 6.44 9.45 -0.82
CA SER A 34 7.35 10.51 -0.34
C SER A 34 7.37 11.73 -1.28
N GLN A 35 7.17 11.51 -2.58
CA GLN A 35 7.17 12.56 -3.60
C GLN A 35 5.75 12.98 -4.04
N ALA A 36 4.70 12.39 -3.46
CA ALA A 36 3.33 12.70 -3.83
C ALA A 36 2.99 14.18 -3.55
N VAL A 37 2.41 14.86 -4.54
CA VAL A 37 1.81 16.18 -4.38
C VAL A 37 0.32 16.01 -4.65
N LEU A 38 -0.48 16.16 -3.60
CA LEU A 38 -1.93 16.00 -3.68
C LEU A 38 -2.60 17.39 -3.77
N PRO A 39 -3.66 17.55 -4.57
CA PRO A 39 -4.36 18.82 -4.68
C PRO A 39 -5.11 19.21 -3.40
N ARG A 40 -5.37 18.23 -2.51
CA ARG A 40 -5.90 18.43 -1.16
C ARG A 40 -5.35 17.34 -0.24
N GLU A 41 -5.32 17.62 1.06
CA GLU A 41 -4.99 16.60 2.06
C GLU A 41 -6.14 15.59 2.20
N PRO A 42 -5.86 14.27 2.23
CA PRO A 42 -6.86 13.25 2.45
C PRO A 42 -7.25 13.15 3.93
N ASP A 43 -8.55 12.98 4.20
CA ASP A 43 -9.07 12.76 5.56
C ASP A 43 -8.69 11.39 6.13
N ALA A 44 -8.43 10.42 5.25
CA ALA A 44 -7.96 9.08 5.57
C ALA A 44 -7.24 8.47 4.36
N VAL A 45 -6.27 7.60 4.61
CA VAL A 45 -5.53 6.87 3.58
C VAL A 45 -5.70 5.38 3.80
N CYS A 46 -6.04 4.66 2.73
CA CYS A 46 -6.07 3.21 2.70
C CYS A 46 -4.84 2.71 1.94
N VAL A 47 -4.01 1.90 2.61
CA VAL A 47 -2.82 1.27 2.04
C VAL A 47 -3.13 -0.20 1.78
N MET A 48 -2.87 -0.65 0.57
CA MET A 48 -2.95 -2.08 0.24
C MET A 48 -1.57 -2.71 0.35
N ALA A 49 -1.44 -3.81 1.09
CA ALA A 49 -0.16 -4.50 1.22
C ALA A 49 0.35 -4.98 -0.15
N PRO A 50 1.62 -4.71 -0.51
CA PRO A 50 2.10 -4.83 -1.89
C PRO A 50 2.41 -6.28 -2.28
N SER A 51 1.68 -6.81 -3.27
CA SER A 51 1.90 -8.19 -3.73
C SER A 51 3.16 -8.39 -4.57
N ASN A 52 3.75 -7.32 -5.14
CA ASN A 52 4.97 -7.41 -5.96
C ASN A 52 6.21 -7.78 -5.16
N ASN A 53 6.18 -7.60 -3.85
CA ASN A 53 7.22 -8.08 -2.96
C ASN A 53 7.39 -9.61 -3.00
N LEU A 54 6.36 -10.38 -3.38
CA LEU A 54 6.48 -11.84 -3.58
C LEU A 54 7.60 -12.21 -4.56
N THR A 55 7.83 -11.36 -5.56
CA THR A 55 8.83 -11.54 -6.62
C THR A 55 10.08 -10.68 -6.44
N THR A 56 10.00 -9.55 -5.74
CA THR A 56 11.15 -8.64 -5.57
C THR A 56 11.94 -8.88 -4.29
N SER A 57 11.32 -9.44 -3.25
CA SER A 57 11.97 -9.73 -1.97
C SER A 57 12.51 -11.16 -1.95
N ARG A 58 13.70 -11.37 -1.36
CA ARG A 58 14.30 -12.71 -1.26
C ARG A 58 13.66 -13.50 -0.13
N THR A 59 13.38 -12.83 0.99
CA THR A 59 12.72 -13.42 2.15
C THR A 59 11.43 -12.71 2.52
N VAL A 60 10.64 -13.35 3.39
CA VAL A 60 9.39 -12.80 3.94
C VAL A 60 9.70 -11.59 4.81
N GLU A 61 10.75 -11.67 5.63
CA GLU A 61 11.19 -10.61 6.55
C GLU A 61 11.67 -9.37 5.80
N GLU A 62 12.41 -9.55 4.69
CA GLU A 62 12.81 -8.43 3.83
C GLU A 62 11.58 -7.71 3.26
N ALA A 63 10.54 -8.46 2.90
CA ALA A 63 9.28 -7.88 2.43
C ALA A 63 8.55 -7.14 3.55
N GLY A 64 8.53 -7.70 4.76
CA GLY A 64 7.97 -7.10 5.97
C GLY A 64 8.66 -5.78 6.33
N ASP A 65 9.99 -5.76 6.39
CA ASP A 65 10.77 -4.55 6.68
C ASP A 65 10.54 -3.45 5.63
N ALA A 66 10.50 -3.82 4.34
CA ALA A 66 10.22 -2.86 3.28
C ALA A 66 8.79 -2.30 3.39
N PHE A 67 7.83 -3.15 3.74
CA PHE A 67 6.44 -2.77 3.95
C PHE A 67 6.25 -1.85 5.18
N GLU A 68 6.94 -2.14 6.29
CA GLU A 68 6.93 -1.30 7.49
C GLU A 68 7.50 0.10 7.18
N ARG A 69 8.63 0.19 6.48
CA ARG A 69 9.19 1.47 6.03
C ARG A 69 8.23 2.24 5.12
N TYR A 70 7.48 1.53 4.28
CA TYR A 70 6.44 2.13 3.46
C TYR A 70 5.30 2.69 4.32
N LEU A 71 4.76 1.92 5.27
CA LEU A 71 3.72 2.39 6.19
C LEU A 71 4.16 3.61 7.00
N LEU A 72 5.37 3.60 7.53
CA LEU A 72 5.93 4.73 8.27
C LEU A 72 6.05 5.99 7.40
N ALA A 73 6.37 5.85 6.11
CA ALA A 73 6.40 6.99 5.19
C ALA A 73 5.00 7.52 4.83
N VAL A 74 3.96 6.68 4.87
CA VAL A 74 2.57 7.12 4.73
C VAL A 74 2.13 7.85 6.01
N LEU A 75 2.41 7.26 7.18
CA LEU A 75 2.05 7.81 8.50
C LEU A 75 2.74 9.14 8.81
N SER A 76 3.96 9.35 8.31
CA SER A 76 4.67 10.63 8.47
C SER A 76 4.00 11.78 7.69
N ARG A 77 3.14 11.45 6.71
CA ARG A 77 2.42 12.43 5.91
C ARG A 77 0.96 12.59 6.32
N TRP A 78 0.30 11.50 6.74
CA TRP A 78 -1.13 11.50 7.05
C TRP A 78 -1.42 10.69 8.33
N PRO A 79 -2.18 11.25 9.28
CA PRO A 79 -2.35 10.64 10.61
C PRO A 79 -3.35 9.47 10.64
N LYS A 80 -4.25 9.35 9.66
CA LYS A 80 -5.30 8.32 9.61
C LYS A 80 -5.02 7.35 8.48
N VAL A 81 -4.34 6.25 8.79
CA VAL A 81 -3.96 5.22 7.82
C VAL A 81 -4.58 3.89 8.21
N PHE A 82 -5.19 3.22 7.24
CA PHE A 82 -5.73 1.86 7.37
C PHE A 82 -5.03 0.95 6.38
N CYS A 83 -4.76 -0.29 6.77
CA CYS A 83 -4.13 -1.26 5.89
C CYS A 83 -5.13 -2.35 5.47
N THR A 84 -5.12 -2.73 4.19
CA THR A 84 -5.76 -3.96 3.72
C THR A 84 -4.72 -5.04 3.53
N SER A 85 -5.18 -6.29 3.54
CA SER A 85 -4.36 -7.43 3.17
C SER A 85 -3.84 -7.32 1.73
N MET A 86 -2.80 -8.10 1.44
CA MET A 86 -2.31 -8.28 0.08
C MET A 86 -3.36 -9.04 -0.73
N ILE A 87 -3.60 -8.62 -1.98
CA ILE A 87 -4.43 -9.42 -2.90
C ILE A 87 -3.62 -10.62 -3.39
N PRO A 88 -4.09 -11.87 -3.18
CA PRO A 88 -3.39 -13.06 -3.66
C PRO A 88 -3.26 -13.09 -5.19
N ARG A 89 -2.11 -13.56 -5.66
CA ARG A 89 -1.83 -13.86 -7.06
C ARG A 89 -2.37 -15.23 -7.42
N LEU A 90 -2.90 -15.34 -8.63
CA LEU A 90 -3.27 -16.61 -9.24
C LEU A 90 -2.06 -17.53 -9.49
N VAL A 91 -0.86 -16.96 -9.60
CA VAL A 91 0.38 -17.68 -9.88
C VAL A 91 1.29 -17.66 -8.65
N GLY A 92 1.81 -18.83 -8.29
CA GLY A 92 2.70 -19.04 -7.13
C GLY A 92 2.10 -19.97 -6.09
N SER A 93 2.91 -20.40 -5.11
CA SER A 93 2.41 -21.26 -4.03
C SER A 93 1.57 -20.46 -3.04
N TRP A 94 0.44 -21.04 -2.61
CA TRP A 94 -0.45 -20.42 -1.64
C TRP A 94 0.26 -20.25 -0.29
N GLU A 95 1.03 -21.25 0.14
CA GLU A 95 1.76 -21.25 1.40
C GLU A 95 2.76 -20.09 1.47
N ARG A 96 3.44 -19.78 0.35
CA ARG A 96 4.35 -18.62 0.29
C ARG A 96 3.56 -17.32 0.42
N GLN A 97 2.42 -17.20 -0.26
CA GLN A 97 1.60 -16.00 -0.19
C GLN A 97 1.03 -15.77 1.21
N ASP A 98 0.64 -16.85 1.89
CA ASP A 98 0.15 -16.81 3.27
C ASP A 98 1.22 -16.34 4.25
N LEU A 99 2.46 -16.83 4.13
CA LEU A 99 3.58 -16.34 4.95
C LEU A 99 3.82 -14.83 4.79
N PHE A 100 3.71 -14.31 3.57
CA PHE A 100 3.79 -12.86 3.33
C PHE A 100 2.61 -12.11 3.95
N GLN A 101 1.39 -12.65 3.87
CA GLN A 101 0.23 -12.04 4.50
C GLN A 101 0.37 -11.97 6.02
N GLN A 102 0.84 -13.04 6.66
CA GLN A 102 1.08 -13.08 8.10
C GLN A 102 2.14 -12.05 8.51
N GLU A 103 3.23 -11.94 7.74
CA GLU A 103 4.26 -10.94 8.02
C GLU A 103 3.75 -9.52 7.83
N TYR A 104 2.98 -9.23 6.79
CA TYR A 104 2.37 -7.90 6.63
C TYR A 104 1.39 -7.57 7.75
N HIS A 105 0.56 -8.54 8.15
CA HIS A 105 -0.32 -8.38 9.30
C HIS A 105 0.48 -8.01 10.55
N ARG A 106 1.56 -8.75 10.84
CA ARG A 106 2.45 -8.52 11.99
C ARG A 106 3.09 -7.12 11.98
N ARG A 107 3.42 -6.57 10.81
CA ARG A 107 4.04 -5.24 10.66
C ARG A 107 3.03 -4.08 10.66
N SER A 108 1.75 -4.38 10.46
CA SER A 108 0.66 -3.39 10.39
C SER A 108 -0.21 -3.32 11.64
N ALA A 109 -0.04 -4.26 12.57
CA ALA A 109 -0.73 -4.33 13.85
C ALA A 109 -0.10 -3.36 14.88
#